data_AF-A0A1V5MZJ9-F1
#
_entry.id   AF-A0A1V5MZJ9-F1
#
_cell.length_a   1.000
_cell.length_b   1.000
_cell.length_c   1.000
_cell.angle_alpha   90.00
_cell.angle_beta   90.00
_cell.angle_gamma   90.00
#
_symmetry.space_group_name_H-M   'P 1'
#
loop_
_entity.id
_entity.type
_entity.pdbx_description
1 polymer ?
#
loop_
_entity_poly.entity_id
_entity_poly.type
_entity_poly.pdbx_seq_one_letter_code
_entity_poly.pdbx_strand_id
1 'polypeptide(L)'
;MNSYKLSVKEWVEKTHAIGIKATAGRYGGTFAHPDIAFEFGMWISPQFKIYLVREFQRLKSEEEDRLKIGWNLQRTLAKINYQIHTDAIKENLIPKEITEQQAGIVYANEADMLNVAIFGITAKEWRDDNPDKSGNVRDYATLEQLVVLSNMESINALLIHQQLPQAERLVQLNKVAITQMKSLLGSNTIKKIK
;
A
#
# COMPACT_ATOMS: atom_id res chain seq x y z
N MET A 1 -11.21 53.19 -41.90
CA MET A 1 -11.82 52.91 -40.58
C MET A 1 -10.82 52.06 -39.82
N ASN A 2 -10.11 52.66 -38.85
CA ASN A 2 -8.86 52.10 -38.35
C ASN A 2 -9.09 51.40 -37.02
N SER A 3 -9.27 50.08 -37.03
CA SER A 3 -9.36 49.29 -35.79
C SER A 3 -7.97 49.09 -35.20
N TYR A 4 -7.65 49.71 -34.06
CA TYR A 4 -6.46 49.35 -33.29
C TYR A 4 -6.62 47.91 -32.76
N LYS A 5 -5.60 47.08 -32.95
CA LYS A 5 -5.51 45.72 -32.40
C LYS A 5 -4.17 45.59 -31.69
N LEU A 6 -4.21 45.39 -30.38
CA LEU A 6 -3.02 45.15 -29.58
C LEU A 6 -2.43 43.78 -29.95
N SER A 7 -1.15 43.74 -30.34
CA SER A 7 -0.46 42.47 -30.58
C SER A 7 -0.07 41.78 -29.26
N VAL A 8 0.07 40.45 -29.28
CA VAL A 8 0.52 39.68 -28.09
C VAL A 8 1.89 40.16 -27.62
N LYS A 9 2.77 40.57 -28.54
CA LYS A 9 4.07 41.15 -28.21
C LYS A 9 3.93 42.45 -27.41
N GLU A 10 3.19 43.43 -27.93
CA GLU A 10 2.93 44.69 -27.21
C GLU A 10 2.20 44.46 -25.88
N TRP A 11 1.34 43.45 -25.79
CA TRP A 11 0.64 43.12 -24.55
C TRP A 11 1.62 42.62 -23.48
N VAL A 12 2.51 41.67 -23.81
CA VAL A 12 3.56 41.20 -22.88
C VAL A 12 4.48 42.36 -22.49
N GLU A 13 4.91 43.19 -23.45
CA GLU A 13 5.79 44.34 -23.20
C GLU A 13 5.13 45.42 -22.30
N LYS A 14 3.83 45.69 -22.45
CA LYS A 14 3.11 46.69 -21.63
C LYS A 14 2.70 46.16 -20.25
N THR A 15 2.40 44.87 -20.13
CA THR A 15 1.85 44.28 -18.89
C THR A 15 2.87 43.51 -18.04
N HIS A 16 4.08 43.27 -18.56
CA HIS A 16 5.09 42.40 -17.95
C HIS A 16 4.59 40.97 -17.68
N ALA A 17 3.66 40.49 -18.51
CA ALA A 17 3.00 39.20 -18.32
C ALA A 17 3.99 38.01 -18.37
N ILE A 18 3.94 37.19 -17.32
CA ILE A 18 4.74 35.97 -17.20
C ILE A 18 4.00 34.81 -17.88
N GLY A 19 4.73 33.92 -18.55
CA GLY A 19 4.18 32.70 -19.14
C GLY A 19 3.64 32.84 -20.57
N ILE A 20 3.78 34.00 -21.23
CA ILE A 20 3.54 34.16 -22.68
C ILE A 20 4.76 34.86 -23.31
N LYS A 21 5.19 34.41 -24.48
CA LYS A 21 6.35 34.94 -25.22
C LYS A 21 6.06 34.99 -26.73
N ALA A 22 6.12 36.19 -27.32
CA ALA A 22 5.99 36.38 -28.76
C ALA A 22 7.34 36.79 -29.39
N THR A 23 7.81 36.04 -30.37
CA THR A 23 9.03 36.33 -31.14
C THR A 23 8.71 36.56 -32.62
N ALA A 24 9.45 37.48 -33.26
CA ALA A 24 9.31 37.78 -34.68
C ALA A 24 10.48 37.20 -35.50
N GLY A 25 10.23 36.88 -36.78
CA GLY A 25 11.22 36.33 -37.71
C GLY A 25 10.78 35.01 -38.35
N ARG A 26 11.65 34.40 -39.17
CA ARG A 26 11.36 33.17 -39.93
C ARG A 26 11.06 31.94 -39.06
N TYR A 27 11.52 31.95 -37.81
CA TYR A 27 11.23 30.96 -36.77
C TYR A 27 10.55 31.61 -35.55
N GLY A 28 9.88 32.74 -35.76
CA GLY A 28 9.10 33.45 -34.76
C GLY A 28 7.75 32.78 -34.50
N GLY A 29 7.20 32.97 -33.31
CA GLY A 29 5.90 32.44 -32.92
C GLY A 29 5.41 33.04 -31.61
N THR A 30 4.15 32.75 -31.26
CA THR A 30 3.63 32.98 -29.91
C THR A 30 3.66 31.65 -29.16
N PHE A 31 4.38 31.61 -28.05
CA PHE A 31 4.53 30.46 -27.16
C PHE A 31 3.96 30.83 -25.79
N ALA A 32 3.46 29.85 -25.06
CA ALA A 32 2.95 30.03 -23.70
C ALA A 32 3.38 28.87 -22.79
N HIS A 33 3.22 29.05 -21.47
CA HIS A 33 3.30 27.96 -20.49
C HIS A 33 2.31 26.84 -20.90
N PRO A 34 2.63 25.54 -20.70
CA PRO A 34 1.77 24.44 -21.12
C PRO A 34 0.31 24.64 -20.72
N ASP A 35 0.00 24.96 -19.46
CA ASP A 35 -1.38 25.13 -18.99
C ASP A 35 -2.13 26.26 -19.73
N ILE A 36 -1.45 27.39 -19.99
CA ILE A 36 -2.00 28.52 -20.74
C ILE A 36 -2.25 28.11 -22.20
N ALA A 37 -1.32 27.36 -22.80
CA ALA A 37 -1.48 26.82 -24.15
C ALA A 37 -2.60 25.76 -24.23
N PHE A 38 -2.77 24.93 -23.20
CA PHE A 38 -3.86 23.97 -23.09
C PHE A 38 -5.22 24.68 -22.99
N GLU A 39 -5.36 25.71 -22.14
CA GLU A 39 -6.61 26.48 -22.05
C GLU A 39 -6.97 27.16 -23.37
N PHE A 40 -6.02 27.83 -24.04
CA PHE A 40 -6.28 28.39 -25.38
C PHE A 40 -6.62 27.29 -26.41
N GLY A 41 -5.94 26.15 -26.38
CA GLY A 41 -6.24 25.00 -27.25
C GLY A 41 -7.62 24.41 -27.01
N MET A 42 -8.05 24.30 -25.75
CA MET A 42 -9.37 23.82 -25.34
C MET A 42 -10.50 24.80 -25.65
N TRP A 43 -10.21 26.11 -25.67
CA TRP A 43 -11.15 27.14 -26.10
C TRP A 43 -11.31 27.18 -27.63
N ILE A 44 -10.20 27.05 -28.37
CA ILE A 44 -10.19 27.06 -29.85
C ILE A 44 -10.77 25.76 -30.44
N SER A 45 -10.52 24.61 -29.81
CA SER A 45 -10.92 23.30 -30.33
C SER A 45 -11.72 22.47 -29.31
N PRO A 46 -13.05 22.36 -29.49
CA PRO A 46 -13.89 21.45 -28.71
C PRO A 46 -13.45 19.98 -28.82
N GLN A 47 -12.88 19.56 -29.96
CA GLN A 47 -12.34 18.22 -30.15
C GLN A 47 -11.12 17.97 -29.25
N PHE A 48 -10.20 18.94 -29.17
CA PHE A 48 -9.04 18.87 -28.28
C PHE A 48 -9.45 18.83 -26.80
N LYS A 49 -10.45 19.63 -26.41
CA LYS A 49 -11.04 19.59 -25.06
C LYS A 49 -11.64 18.23 -24.72
N ILE A 50 -12.40 17.62 -25.63
CA ILE A 50 -12.97 16.27 -25.44
C ILE A 50 -11.86 15.21 -25.34
N TYR A 51 -10.81 15.32 -26.16
CA TYR A 51 -9.66 14.41 -26.10
C TYR A 51 -8.94 14.50 -24.75
N LEU A 52 -8.62 15.69 -24.28
CA LEU A 52 -7.93 15.92 -23.00
C LEU A 52 -8.74 15.40 -21.80
N VAL A 53 -10.05 15.64 -21.78
CA VAL A 53 -10.96 15.10 -20.73
C VAL A 53 -10.99 13.57 -20.75
N ARG A 54 -11.09 12.94 -21.92
CA ARG A 54 -11.08 11.48 -22.05
C ARG A 54 -9.74 10.86 -21.64
N GLU A 55 -8.64 11.50 -21.98
CA GLU A 55 -7.30 11.03 -21.63
C GLU A 55 -7.04 11.14 -20.13
N PHE A 56 -7.49 12.23 -19.48
CA PHE A 56 -7.48 12.35 -18.02
C PHE A 56 -8.33 11.26 -17.34
N GLN A 57 -9.52 10.96 -17.88
CA GLN A 57 -10.37 9.87 -17.39
C GLN A 57 -9.70 8.50 -17.54
N ARG A 58 -9.07 8.22 -18.70
CA ARG A 58 -8.32 6.97 -18.96
C ARG A 58 -7.19 6.79 -17.93
N LEU A 59 -6.37 7.82 -17.75
CA LEU A 59 -5.28 7.82 -16.77
C LEU A 59 -5.79 7.56 -15.35
N LYS A 60 -6.95 8.14 -14.97
CA LYS A 60 -7.56 7.87 -13.66
C LYS A 60 -8.08 6.45 -13.49
N SER A 61 -8.74 5.86 -14.50
CA SER A 61 -9.13 4.44 -14.43
C SER A 61 -7.92 3.51 -14.34
N GLU A 62 -6.84 3.77 -15.09
CA GLU A 62 -5.63 2.93 -15.05
C GLU A 62 -4.86 3.06 -13.72
N GLU A 63 -4.88 4.23 -13.08
CA GLU A 63 -4.34 4.43 -11.74
C GLU A 63 -5.16 3.66 -10.69
N GLU A 64 -6.49 3.77 -10.74
CA GLU A 64 -7.41 3.09 -9.81
C GLU A 64 -7.33 1.55 -9.95
N ASP A 65 -7.28 1.02 -11.16
CA ASP A 65 -7.23 -0.42 -11.39
C ASP A 65 -5.87 -1.03 -10.99
N ARG A 66 -4.76 -0.31 -11.17
CA ARG A 66 -3.45 -0.73 -10.63
C ARG A 66 -3.48 -0.81 -9.11
N LEU A 67 -4.11 0.15 -8.43
CA LEU A 67 -4.29 0.13 -6.97
C LEU A 67 -5.18 -1.04 -6.51
N LYS A 68 -6.29 -1.30 -7.20
CA LYS A 68 -7.15 -2.47 -6.95
C LYS A 68 -6.39 -3.79 -7.11
N ILE A 69 -5.59 -3.94 -8.16
CA ILE A 69 -4.78 -5.15 -8.41
C ILE A 69 -3.80 -5.38 -7.25
N GLY A 70 -3.05 -4.36 -6.82
CA GLY A 70 -2.12 -4.47 -5.69
C GLY A 70 -2.82 -4.87 -4.38
N TRP A 71 -3.94 -4.22 -4.06
CA TRP A 71 -4.70 -4.47 -2.83
C TRP A 71 -5.45 -5.83 -2.85
N ASN A 72 -5.87 -6.31 -4.03
CA ASN A 72 -6.42 -7.67 -4.21
C ASN A 72 -5.33 -8.75 -4.12
N LEU A 73 -4.13 -8.49 -4.64
CA LEU A 73 -2.99 -9.40 -4.53
C LEU A 73 -2.56 -9.56 -3.08
N GLN A 74 -2.43 -8.47 -2.32
CA GLN A 74 -2.11 -8.51 -0.89
C GLN A 74 -3.10 -9.35 -0.07
N ARG A 75 -4.42 -9.17 -0.28
CA ARG A 75 -5.45 -9.95 0.43
C ARG A 75 -5.53 -11.41 -0.01
N THR A 76 -5.25 -11.69 -1.29
CA THR A 76 -5.12 -13.07 -1.79
C THR A 76 -3.93 -13.78 -1.15
N LEU A 77 -2.76 -13.12 -1.10
CA LEU A 77 -1.55 -13.65 -0.45
C LEU A 77 -1.77 -13.90 1.04
N ALA A 78 -2.36 -12.95 1.78
CA ALA A 78 -2.67 -13.12 3.20
C ALA A 78 -3.60 -14.32 3.46
N LYS A 79 -4.63 -14.51 2.62
CA LYS A 79 -5.54 -15.67 2.72
C LYS A 79 -4.81 -16.99 2.45
N ILE A 80 -3.93 -17.03 1.44
CA ILE A 80 -3.13 -18.22 1.11
C ILE A 80 -2.14 -18.54 2.24
N ASN A 81 -1.47 -17.53 2.80
CA ASN A 81 -0.55 -17.69 3.94
C ASN A 81 -1.25 -18.29 5.15
N TYR A 82 -2.42 -17.74 5.53
CA TYR A 82 -3.24 -18.25 6.62
C TYR A 82 -3.67 -19.71 6.40
N GLN A 83 -4.06 -20.07 5.16
CA GLN A 83 -4.42 -21.45 4.83
C GLN A 83 -3.20 -22.38 4.97
N ILE A 84 -2.05 -22.04 4.37
CA ILE A 84 -0.82 -22.84 4.46
C ILE A 84 -0.39 -23.03 5.93
N HIS A 85 -0.51 -22.00 6.76
CA HIS A 85 -0.22 -22.09 8.19
C HIS A 85 -1.21 -23.00 8.94
N THR A 86 -2.51 -22.88 8.66
CA THR A 86 -3.55 -23.74 9.23
C THR A 86 -3.35 -25.20 8.85
N ASP A 87 -3.08 -25.48 7.57
CA ASP A 87 -2.85 -26.83 7.06
C ASP A 87 -1.55 -27.43 7.64
N ALA A 88 -0.48 -26.66 7.78
CA ALA A 88 0.76 -27.10 8.42
C ALA A 88 0.56 -27.49 9.91
N ILE A 89 -0.21 -26.70 10.69
CA ILE A 89 -0.58 -27.07 12.07
C ILE A 89 -1.37 -28.38 12.06
N LYS A 90 -2.38 -28.48 11.18
CA LYS A 90 -3.30 -29.62 11.09
C LYS A 90 -2.61 -30.94 10.70
N GLU A 91 -1.60 -30.88 9.84
CA GLU A 91 -0.87 -32.07 9.37
C GLU A 91 0.22 -32.55 10.32
N ASN A 92 0.87 -31.63 11.06
CA ASN A 92 2.12 -31.92 11.79
C ASN A 92 2.01 -31.77 13.32
N LEU A 93 1.09 -30.93 13.82
CA LEU A 93 0.93 -30.65 15.27
C LEU A 93 -0.36 -31.23 15.87
N ILE A 94 -1.31 -31.66 15.04
CA ILE A 94 -2.61 -32.21 15.47
C ILE A 94 -2.65 -33.72 15.19
N PRO A 95 -2.59 -34.59 16.22
CA PRO A 95 -2.81 -36.03 16.06
C PRO A 95 -4.25 -36.33 15.62
N LYS A 96 -4.43 -37.38 14.81
CA LYS A 96 -5.72 -37.76 14.18
C LYS A 96 -6.85 -38.12 15.15
N GLU A 97 -6.56 -38.26 16.44
CA GLU A 97 -7.46 -38.81 17.47
C GLU A 97 -7.83 -37.78 18.56
N ILE A 98 -7.43 -36.51 18.43
CA ILE A 98 -7.79 -35.46 19.41
C ILE A 98 -9.18 -34.86 19.12
N THR A 99 -9.84 -34.38 20.18
CA THR A 99 -11.12 -33.67 20.08
C THR A 99 -10.97 -32.27 19.45
N GLU A 100 -12.06 -31.74 18.89
CA GLU A 100 -12.08 -30.37 18.34
C GLU A 100 -11.68 -29.30 19.36
N GLN A 101 -12.01 -29.50 20.64
CA GLN A 101 -11.61 -28.60 21.73
C GLN A 101 -10.08 -28.61 21.93
N GLN A 102 -9.45 -29.78 21.88
CA GLN A 102 -8.00 -29.92 21.98
C GLN A 102 -7.29 -29.35 20.74
N ALA A 103 -7.85 -29.55 19.55
CA ALA A 103 -7.38 -28.90 18.32
C ALA A 103 -7.44 -27.37 18.42
N GLY A 104 -8.54 -26.82 18.95
CA GLY A 104 -8.70 -25.38 19.22
C GLY A 104 -7.62 -24.82 20.15
N ILE A 105 -7.21 -25.57 21.18
CA ILE A 105 -6.10 -25.18 22.07
C ILE A 105 -4.77 -25.13 21.32
N VAL A 106 -4.49 -26.07 20.40
CA VAL A 106 -3.27 -26.06 19.59
C VAL A 106 -3.24 -24.84 18.65
N TYR A 107 -4.34 -24.55 17.95
CA TYR A 107 -4.44 -23.35 17.10
C TYR A 107 -4.29 -22.05 17.91
N ALA A 108 -4.90 -21.97 19.09
CA ALA A 108 -4.79 -20.79 19.96
C ALA A 108 -3.35 -20.57 20.46
N ASN A 109 -2.66 -21.64 20.86
CA ASN A 109 -1.26 -21.60 21.29
C ASN A 109 -0.33 -21.14 20.15
N GLU A 110 -0.46 -21.70 18.94
CA GLU A 110 0.31 -21.28 17.77
C GLU A 110 0.02 -19.82 17.35
N ALA A 111 -1.23 -19.36 17.47
CA ALA A 111 -1.60 -17.97 17.25
C ALA A 111 -1.00 -17.02 18.29
N ASP A 112 -0.93 -17.44 19.56
CA ASP A 112 -0.31 -16.64 20.64
C ASP A 112 1.20 -16.63 20.58
N MET A 113 1.85 -17.72 20.13
CA MET A 113 3.29 -17.69 19.82
C MET A 113 3.61 -16.62 18.76
N LEU A 114 2.78 -16.48 17.72
CA LEU A 114 2.92 -15.43 16.72
C LEU A 114 2.66 -14.02 17.29
N ASN A 115 1.72 -13.88 18.22
CA ASN A 115 1.46 -12.62 18.93
C ASN A 115 2.68 -12.23 19.78
N VAL A 116 3.23 -13.15 20.59
CA VAL A 116 4.44 -12.95 21.40
C VAL A 116 5.65 -12.61 20.52
N ALA A 117 5.79 -13.23 19.34
CA ALA A 117 6.91 -12.99 18.43
C ALA A 117 6.97 -11.53 17.89
N ILE A 118 5.84 -10.83 17.74
CA ILE A 118 5.81 -9.40 17.36
C ILE A 118 5.67 -8.48 18.57
N PHE A 119 4.66 -8.72 19.41
CA PHE A 119 4.18 -7.78 20.41
C PHE A 119 4.79 -8.01 21.80
N GLY A 120 5.46 -9.16 22.01
CA GLY A 120 6.01 -9.56 23.31
C GLY A 120 4.97 -10.06 24.33
N ILE A 121 3.70 -10.14 23.94
CA ILE A 121 2.56 -10.47 24.82
C ILE A 121 1.59 -11.44 24.13
N THR A 122 0.89 -12.24 24.93
CA THR A 122 -0.22 -13.10 24.51
C THR A 122 -1.52 -12.32 24.34
N ALA A 123 -2.50 -12.91 23.64
CA ALA A 123 -3.86 -12.40 23.56
C ALA A 123 -4.64 -12.53 24.87
N LYS A 124 -4.10 -13.16 25.93
CA LYS A 124 -4.64 -13.03 27.30
C LYS A 124 -4.11 -11.75 27.94
N GLU A 125 -2.79 -11.60 28.05
CA GLU A 125 -2.14 -10.44 28.66
C GLU A 125 -2.62 -9.13 28.02
N TRP A 126 -2.72 -9.09 26.68
CA TRP A 126 -3.26 -7.91 25.99
C TRP A 126 -4.70 -7.55 26.41
N ARG A 127 -5.58 -8.54 26.68
CA ARG A 127 -6.95 -8.27 27.15
C ARG A 127 -6.96 -7.84 28.62
N ASP A 128 -6.11 -8.44 29.45
CA ASP A 128 -5.98 -8.09 30.86
C ASP A 128 -5.44 -6.65 31.02
N ASP A 129 -4.53 -6.22 30.13
CA ASP A 129 -3.97 -4.86 30.06
C ASP A 129 -4.88 -3.82 29.36
N ASN A 130 -5.89 -4.24 28.60
CA ASN A 130 -6.77 -3.36 27.81
C ASN A 130 -8.27 -3.65 28.04
N PRO A 131 -8.76 -3.60 29.30
CA PRO A 131 -10.14 -3.97 29.66
C PRO A 131 -11.21 -3.04 29.07
N ASP A 132 -10.81 -1.87 28.55
CA ASP A 132 -11.65 -0.87 27.89
C ASP A 132 -11.83 -1.12 26.37
N LYS A 133 -11.08 -2.06 25.77
CA LYS A 133 -10.99 -2.22 24.31
C LYS A 133 -11.66 -3.51 23.83
N SER A 134 -12.54 -3.36 22.84
CA SER A 134 -13.20 -4.47 22.16
C SER A 134 -12.38 -4.96 20.96
N GLY A 135 -11.91 -6.20 21.01
CA GLY A 135 -11.24 -6.85 19.87
C GLY A 135 -10.09 -7.77 20.27
N ASN A 136 -9.08 -7.83 19.41
CA ASN A 136 -7.85 -8.57 19.55
C ASN A 136 -6.63 -7.64 19.38
N VAL A 137 -5.45 -8.01 19.90
CA VAL A 137 -4.19 -7.26 19.70
C VAL A 137 -3.91 -6.95 18.22
N ARG A 138 -4.30 -7.86 17.31
CA ARG A 138 -4.15 -7.71 15.86
C ARG A 138 -5.00 -6.56 15.28
N ASP A 139 -6.13 -6.20 15.88
CA ASP A 139 -7.01 -5.11 15.39
C ASP A 139 -6.43 -3.72 15.67
N TYR A 140 -5.50 -3.63 16.63
CA TYR A 140 -4.81 -2.39 17.04
C TYR A 140 -3.35 -2.33 16.55
N ALA A 141 -2.92 -3.29 15.72
CA ALA A 141 -1.58 -3.35 15.16
C ALA A 141 -1.38 -2.38 13.99
N THR A 142 -0.14 -1.93 13.75
CA THR A 142 0.17 -1.10 12.58
C THR A 142 0.20 -1.93 11.28
N LEU A 143 0.06 -1.27 10.13
CA LEU A 143 0.14 -1.93 8.82
C LEU A 143 1.46 -2.70 8.63
N GLU A 144 2.56 -2.15 9.13
CA GLU A 144 3.88 -2.80 9.11
C GLU A 144 3.89 -4.08 9.95
N GLN A 145 3.29 -4.05 11.15
CA GLN A 145 3.16 -5.22 12.03
C GLN A 145 2.28 -6.30 11.40
N LEU A 146 1.16 -5.93 10.75
CA LEU A 146 0.28 -6.86 10.04
C LEU A 146 0.97 -7.53 8.83
N VAL A 147 1.83 -6.80 8.12
CA VAL A 147 2.65 -7.36 7.03
C VAL A 147 3.68 -8.37 7.56
N VAL A 148 4.35 -8.05 8.67
CA VAL A 148 5.28 -8.99 9.34
C VAL A 148 4.54 -10.23 9.85
N LEU A 149 3.34 -10.06 10.41
CA LEU A 149 2.51 -11.15 10.93
C LEU A 149 2.16 -12.17 9.84
N SER A 150 1.64 -11.73 8.70
CA SER A 150 1.30 -12.64 7.60
C SER A 150 2.54 -13.30 6.97
N ASN A 151 3.72 -12.66 7.04
CA ASN A 151 4.97 -13.27 6.62
C ASN A 151 5.44 -14.35 7.61
N MET A 152 5.30 -14.09 8.92
CA MET A 152 5.61 -15.07 9.97
C MET A 152 4.67 -16.27 9.97
N GLU A 153 3.40 -16.13 9.57
CA GLU A 153 2.48 -17.26 9.39
C GLU A 153 3.04 -18.24 8.33
N SER A 154 3.50 -17.75 7.18
CA SER A 154 4.18 -18.56 6.15
C SER A 154 5.48 -19.20 6.64
N ILE A 155 6.31 -18.46 7.38
CA ILE A 155 7.58 -18.98 7.90
C ILE A 155 7.32 -20.04 8.97
N ASN A 156 6.36 -19.81 9.87
CA ASN A 156 6.01 -20.78 10.91
C ASN A 156 5.52 -22.09 10.29
N ALA A 157 4.71 -22.04 9.22
CA ALA A 157 4.31 -23.22 8.47
C ALA A 157 5.53 -24.03 7.96
N LEU A 158 6.52 -23.37 7.37
CA LEU A 158 7.76 -24.01 6.92
C LEU A 158 8.55 -24.63 8.08
N LEU A 159 8.68 -23.93 9.21
CA LEU A 159 9.40 -24.43 10.39
C LEU A 159 8.65 -25.61 11.06
N ILE A 160 7.32 -25.65 10.97
CA ILE A 160 6.47 -26.77 11.41
C ILE A 160 6.72 -28.01 10.53
N HIS A 161 6.76 -27.86 9.20
CA HIS A 161 7.13 -28.97 8.30
C HIS A 161 8.59 -29.44 8.49
N GLN A 162 9.48 -28.57 8.97
CA GLN A 162 10.85 -28.93 9.41
C GLN A 162 10.90 -29.58 10.81
N GLN A 163 9.75 -29.82 11.44
CA GLN A 163 9.60 -30.47 12.76
C GLN A 163 10.32 -29.73 13.91
N LEU A 164 10.53 -28.42 13.77
CA LEU A 164 11.25 -27.63 14.78
C LEU A 164 10.40 -27.43 16.05
N PRO A 165 10.99 -27.60 17.26
CA PRO A 165 10.30 -27.35 18.52
C PRO A 165 9.74 -25.93 18.62
N GLN A 166 8.56 -25.77 19.22
CA GLN A 166 7.86 -24.48 19.31
C GLN A 166 8.72 -23.36 19.91
N ALA A 167 9.53 -23.67 20.94
CA ALA A 167 10.45 -22.71 21.55
C ALA A 167 11.55 -22.22 20.57
N GLU A 168 12.07 -23.09 19.71
CA GLU A 168 13.03 -22.72 18.68
C GLU A 168 12.37 -21.90 17.56
N ARG A 169 11.15 -22.29 17.17
CA ARG A 169 10.33 -21.53 16.20
C ARG A 169 10.09 -20.10 16.69
N LEU A 170 9.66 -19.91 17.94
CA LEU A 170 9.48 -18.59 18.55
C LEU A 170 10.75 -17.73 18.49
N VAL A 171 11.91 -18.29 18.84
CA VAL A 171 13.20 -17.56 18.80
C VAL A 171 13.61 -17.19 17.37
N GLN A 172 13.33 -18.02 16.37
CA GLN A 172 13.58 -17.67 14.97
C GLN A 172 12.59 -16.62 14.45
N LEU A 173 11.29 -16.80 14.73
CA LEU A 173 10.23 -15.89 14.31
C LEU A 173 10.43 -14.47 14.89
N ASN A 174 10.78 -14.34 16.17
CA ASN A 174 11.08 -13.03 16.77
C ASN A 174 12.32 -12.35 16.14
N LYS A 175 13.39 -13.10 15.83
CA LYS A 175 14.55 -12.56 15.10
C LYS A 175 14.17 -12.06 13.70
N VAL A 176 13.30 -12.79 13.00
CA VAL A 176 12.75 -12.37 11.70
C VAL A 176 11.88 -11.13 11.86
N ALA A 177 10.96 -11.08 12.83
CA ALA A 177 10.09 -9.93 13.09
C ALA A 177 10.89 -8.65 13.36
N ILE A 178 11.92 -8.72 14.23
CA ILE A 178 12.81 -7.58 14.51
C ILE A 178 13.54 -7.12 13.25
N THR A 179 13.99 -8.05 12.40
CA THR A 179 14.72 -7.75 11.16
C THR A 179 13.80 -7.11 10.11
N GLN A 180 12.59 -7.64 9.93
CA GLN A 180 11.60 -7.09 9.01
C GLN A 180 11.07 -5.73 9.49
N MET A 181 10.70 -5.58 10.77
CA MET A 181 10.26 -4.29 11.32
C MET A 181 11.33 -3.20 11.16
N LYS A 182 12.61 -3.49 11.45
CA LYS A 182 13.72 -2.55 11.18
C LYS A 182 13.81 -2.16 9.70
N SER A 183 13.60 -3.12 8.80
CA SER A 183 13.68 -2.89 7.35
C SER A 183 12.50 -2.06 6.84
N LEU A 184 11.28 -2.33 7.32
CA LEU A 184 10.06 -1.60 6.97
C LEU A 184 10.11 -0.16 7.48
N LEU A 185 10.41 0.05 8.78
CA LEU A 185 10.52 1.38 9.40
C LEU A 185 11.70 2.20 8.85
N GLY A 186 12.79 1.54 8.45
CA GLY A 186 13.91 2.16 7.75
C GLY A 186 13.60 2.53 6.28
N SER A 187 12.57 1.93 5.67
CA SER A 187 12.22 2.20 4.28
C SER A 187 11.46 3.53 4.13
N ASN A 188 12.02 4.45 3.35
CA ASN A 188 11.32 5.69 2.98
C ASN A 188 10.17 5.46 1.97
N THR A 189 9.99 4.23 1.48
CA THR A 189 8.91 3.86 0.56
C THR A 189 7.54 3.86 1.26
N ILE A 190 7.45 3.30 2.48
CA ILE A 190 6.18 3.21 3.22
C ILE A 190 5.67 4.60 3.63
N LYS A 191 6.58 5.53 3.92
CA LYS A 191 6.28 6.95 4.20
C LYS A 191 5.62 7.70 3.03
N LYS A 192 5.52 7.12 1.83
CA LYS A 192 4.80 7.67 0.67
C LYS A 192 3.42 7.03 0.43
N ILE A 193 3.00 6.09 1.28
CA ILE A 193 1.72 5.36 1.19
C ILE A 193 0.73 5.85 2.27
N LYS A 194 1.10 6.90 3.01
CA LYS A 194 0.41 7.41 4.21
C LYS A 194 0.09 8.89 4.07
#